data_AF-A0AAW4JAL2-F1
#
_entry.id   AF-A0AAW4JAL2-F1
#
_cell.length_a   1.000
_cell.length_b   1.000
_cell.length_c   1.000
_cell.angle_alpha   90.00
_cell.angle_beta   90.00
_cell.angle_gamma   90.00
#
_symmetry.space_group_name_H-M   'P 1'
#
loop_
_entity.id
_entity.type
_entity.pdbx_description
1 polymer ?
#
loop_
_entity_poly.entity_id
_entity_poly.type
_entity_poly.pdbx_seq_one_letter_code
_entity_poly.pdbx_strand_id
1 'polypeptide(L)'
;MKRELAALSLLFVSACAPAEPAPSSSAAPSSSSAAAASAAPQAGSTAPADKVATGACNMVARVIEQQDVRFTSNSPIALRARRAADPGVREAGERLAVVTKESGDMFVRNDPNEDTGPVDARMAEAQRGLLTACTALFGPQPWPFAPSPTATN
;
A
#
# COMPACT_ATOMS: atom_id res chain seq x y z
N MET A 1 -33.48 -30.87 29.48
CA MET A 1 -33.03 -31.55 28.23
C MET A 1 -31.69 -30.90 27.89
N LYS A 2 -30.52 -31.31 28.40
CA LYS A 2 -29.77 -32.57 28.28
C LYS A 2 -29.47 -32.95 26.83
N ARG A 3 -28.28 -32.56 26.34
CA ARG A 3 -27.34 -33.38 25.56
C ARG A 3 -25.97 -32.67 25.47
N GLU A 4 -25.03 -33.24 26.21
CA GLU A 4 -23.58 -33.08 26.09
C GLU A 4 -23.02 -33.91 24.92
N LEU A 5 -21.69 -33.83 24.74
CA LEU A 5 -20.70 -34.66 24.02
C LEU A 5 -20.00 -33.88 22.88
N ALA A 6 -18.76 -33.39 23.01
CA ALA A 6 -17.46 -33.96 23.43
C ALA A 6 -16.64 -34.61 22.29
N ALA A 7 -15.32 -34.56 22.46
CA ALA A 7 -14.20 -35.19 21.74
C ALA A 7 -13.56 -34.33 20.62
N LEU A 8 -12.40 -33.70 20.81
CA LEU A 8 -11.01 -34.23 20.93
C LEU A 8 -10.58 -35.15 19.78
N SER A 9 -9.51 -34.73 19.08
CA SER A 9 -8.33 -35.51 18.61
C SER A 9 -7.66 -34.69 17.49
N LEU A 10 -6.59 -33.92 17.72
CA LEU A 10 -5.19 -34.35 17.90
C LEU A 10 -4.84 -35.59 17.07
N LEU A 11 -4.34 -35.36 15.85
CA LEU A 11 -3.46 -36.30 15.17
C LEU A 11 -2.20 -35.56 14.70
N PHE A 12 -1.20 -35.65 15.56
CA PHE A 12 0.21 -35.60 15.20
C PHE A 12 0.49 -36.68 14.14
N VAL A 13 1.15 -36.29 13.05
CA VAL A 13 1.96 -37.23 12.26
C VAL A 13 3.39 -36.73 12.35
N SER A 14 4.18 -37.49 13.10
CA SER A 14 5.63 -37.41 13.20
C SER A 14 6.18 -38.78 12.78
N ALA A 15 7.05 -38.79 11.77
CA ALA A 15 7.96 -39.87 11.40
C ALA A 15 8.85 -39.35 10.24
N CYS A 16 10.15 -39.60 10.09
CA CYS A 16 11.21 -40.26 10.85
C CYS A 16 12.48 -40.07 9.96
N ALA A 17 13.47 -39.27 10.39
CA ALA A 17 14.88 -39.60 10.69
C ALA A 17 15.77 -40.15 9.53
N PRO A 18 17.12 -39.92 9.53
CA PRO A 18 18.02 -40.40 10.59
C PRO A 18 19.05 -39.39 11.16
N ALA A 19 19.39 -39.63 12.44
CA ALA A 19 20.54 -39.14 13.22
C ALA A 19 21.81 -39.98 12.87
N GLU A 20 23.07 -39.74 13.24
CA GLU A 20 23.87 -39.00 14.26
C GLU A 20 25.38 -39.08 13.78
N PRO A 21 26.50 -38.75 14.49
CA PRO A 21 26.75 -38.62 15.95
C PRO A 21 27.46 -37.33 16.44
N ALA A 22 27.32 -37.07 17.75
CA ALA A 22 28.04 -36.07 18.57
C ALA A 22 29.47 -36.58 18.98
N PRO A 23 30.33 -35.93 19.84
CA PRO A 23 29.98 -35.35 21.17
C PRO A 23 30.80 -34.14 21.74
N SER A 24 30.33 -33.65 22.90
CA SER A 24 31.07 -32.97 24.03
C SER A 24 31.49 -31.49 23.86
N SER A 25 31.33 -30.53 24.79
CA SER A 25 31.09 -30.53 26.25
C SER A 25 30.46 -29.21 26.76
N SER A 26 29.66 -29.33 27.83
CA SER A 26 29.49 -28.43 29.00
C SER A 26 29.23 -26.93 28.86
N ALA A 27 28.03 -26.48 29.29
CA ALA A 27 27.76 -25.56 30.41
C ALA A 27 26.42 -24.79 30.22
N ALA A 28 25.57 -24.78 31.25
CA ALA A 28 24.37 -23.93 31.37
C ALA A 28 24.71 -22.65 32.17
N PRO A 29 23.79 -21.69 32.43
CA PRO A 29 22.53 -21.32 31.77
C PRO A 29 22.47 -19.82 31.38
N SER A 30 21.35 -19.40 30.76
CA SER A 30 20.73 -18.04 30.79
C SER A 30 20.52 -17.37 29.43
N SER A 31 19.27 -16.95 29.25
CA SER A 31 18.83 -15.75 28.53
C SER A 31 19.16 -15.64 27.03
N SER A 32 18.15 -15.80 26.18
CA SER A 32 17.45 -14.64 25.58
C SER A 32 16.62 -15.07 24.37
N SER A 33 15.36 -14.66 24.43
CA SER A 33 14.37 -14.66 23.36
C SER A 33 14.85 -13.96 22.09
N ALA A 34 14.45 -14.47 20.93
CA ALA A 34 14.02 -13.65 19.78
C ALA A 34 13.34 -14.54 18.73
N ALA A 35 12.04 -14.76 18.90
CA ALA A 35 11.18 -14.97 17.75
C ALA A 35 11.22 -13.67 16.94
N ALA A 36 11.81 -13.71 15.75
CA ALA A 36 11.78 -12.60 14.81
C ALA A 36 10.36 -12.47 14.24
N ALA A 37 9.46 -11.90 15.04
CA ALA A 37 8.27 -11.25 14.52
C ALA A 37 8.76 -10.02 13.76
N SER A 38 8.55 -10.00 12.45
CA SER A 38 8.71 -8.81 11.64
C SER A 38 7.82 -7.71 12.21
N ALA A 39 8.41 -6.85 13.05
CA ALA A 39 7.81 -5.60 13.44
C ALA A 39 7.73 -4.75 12.18
N ALA A 40 6.54 -4.63 11.62
CA ALA A 40 6.22 -3.52 10.74
C ALA A 40 6.65 -2.22 11.46
N PRO A 41 7.29 -1.26 10.76
CA PRO A 41 7.62 0.02 11.38
C PRO A 41 6.34 0.61 11.97
N GLN A 42 6.29 0.76 13.29
CA GLN A 42 5.21 1.47 13.94
C GLN A 42 5.18 2.88 13.34
N ALA A 43 4.01 3.25 12.82
CA ALA A 43 3.68 4.60 12.39
C ALA A 43 3.78 5.53 13.61
N GLY A 44 5.00 5.97 13.90
CA GLY A 44 5.33 6.93 14.93
C GLY A 44 5.09 8.32 14.39
N SER A 45 4.13 9.01 14.99
CA SER A 45 3.88 10.44 14.90
C SER A 45 5.17 11.27 14.70
N THR A 46 5.34 11.82 13.51
CA THR A 46 6.13 13.03 13.22
C THR A 46 5.75 13.46 11.81
N ALA A 47 5.60 14.77 11.57
CA ALA A 47 5.20 15.27 10.26
C ALA A 47 6.04 14.62 9.14
N PRO A 48 5.41 14.16 8.05
CA PRO A 48 6.11 13.43 7.01
C PRO A 48 7.26 14.28 6.45
N ALA A 49 8.47 13.72 6.47
CA ALA A 49 9.68 14.40 6.00
C ALA A 49 9.54 14.84 4.53
N ASP A 50 8.81 14.04 3.75
CA ASP A 50 8.49 14.34 2.35
C ASP A 50 7.11 15.01 2.22
N LYS A 51 7.10 16.35 2.29
CA LYS A 51 5.90 17.16 2.05
C LYS A 51 5.33 17.01 0.63
N VAL A 52 6.17 16.63 -0.33
CA VAL A 52 5.76 16.44 -1.73
C VAL A 52 4.98 15.14 -1.86
N ALA A 53 5.51 14.03 -1.34
CA ALA A 53 4.81 12.75 -1.26
C ALA A 53 3.49 12.90 -0.48
N THR A 54 3.54 13.58 0.67
CA THR A 54 2.36 13.89 1.48
C THR A 54 1.25 14.55 0.68
N GLY A 55 1.60 15.60 -0.07
CA GLY A 55 0.65 16.31 -0.91
C GLY A 55 0.09 15.43 -2.02
N ALA A 56 0.93 14.61 -2.67
CA ALA A 56 0.49 13.71 -3.74
C ALA A 56 -0.45 12.62 -3.21
N CYS A 57 -0.11 12.02 -2.08
CA CYS A 57 -0.87 10.95 -1.44
C CYS A 57 -2.26 11.42 -1.02
N ASN A 58 -2.39 12.60 -0.41
CA ASN A 58 -3.70 13.16 -0.08
C ASN A 58 -4.57 13.41 -1.32
N MET A 59 -3.97 13.93 -2.40
CA MET A 59 -4.73 14.19 -3.61
C MET A 59 -5.15 12.90 -4.30
N VAL A 60 -4.30 11.86 -4.38
CA VAL A 60 -4.67 10.59 -5.00
C VAL A 60 -5.80 9.90 -4.24
N ALA A 61 -5.76 9.92 -2.91
CA ALA A 61 -6.83 9.35 -2.09
C ALA A 61 -8.18 10.03 -2.38
N ARG A 62 -8.18 11.36 -2.48
CA ARG A 62 -9.40 12.14 -2.76
C ARG A 62 -9.98 11.82 -4.14
N VAL A 63 -9.16 11.75 -5.19
CA VAL A 63 -9.68 11.44 -6.54
C VAL A 63 -10.16 10.00 -6.64
N ILE A 64 -9.57 9.06 -5.91
CA ILE A 64 -10.07 7.68 -5.82
C ILE A 64 -11.44 7.63 -5.13
N GLU A 65 -11.60 8.33 -4.00
CA GLU A 65 -12.87 8.43 -3.29
C GLU A 65 -13.97 9.03 -4.18
N GLN A 66 -13.61 10.04 -4.97
CA GLN A 66 -14.50 10.70 -5.93
C GLN A 66 -14.70 9.90 -7.23
N GLN A 67 -13.99 8.79 -7.41
CA GLN A 67 -13.95 8.03 -8.67
C GLN A 67 -13.58 8.89 -9.88
N ASP A 68 -12.73 9.90 -9.67
CA ASP A 68 -12.33 10.86 -10.69
C ASP A 68 -11.08 10.38 -11.44
N VAL A 69 -11.31 9.79 -12.61
CA VAL A 69 -10.27 9.30 -13.52
C VAL A 69 -9.86 10.34 -14.57
N ARG A 70 -10.30 11.60 -14.47
CA ARG A 70 -10.01 12.61 -15.49
C ARG A 70 -8.54 13.00 -15.49
N PHE A 71 -7.96 13.18 -16.67
CA PHE A 71 -6.56 13.62 -16.79
C PHE A 71 -6.31 14.97 -16.10
N THR A 72 -7.29 15.88 -16.09
CA THR A 72 -7.18 17.21 -15.46
C THR A 72 -6.91 17.11 -13.96
N SER A 73 -7.57 16.17 -13.29
CA SER A 73 -7.44 15.95 -11.85
C SER A 73 -6.17 15.17 -11.52
N ASN A 74 -5.77 14.24 -12.40
CA ASN A 74 -4.60 13.38 -12.20
C ASN A 74 -3.27 14.03 -12.60
N SER A 75 -3.27 15.02 -13.50
CA SER A 75 -2.08 15.77 -13.93
C SER A 75 -1.28 16.39 -12.78
N PRO A 76 -1.87 17.21 -11.89
CA PRO A 76 -1.13 17.80 -10.77
C PRO A 76 -0.65 16.73 -9.78
N ILE A 77 -1.38 15.63 -9.62
CA ILE A 77 -1.04 14.52 -8.73
C ILE A 77 0.20 13.81 -9.25
N ALA A 78 0.21 13.44 -10.52
CA ALA A 78 1.32 12.78 -11.17
C ALA A 78 2.59 13.65 -11.15
N LEU A 79 2.46 14.95 -11.46
CA LEU A 79 3.59 15.89 -11.42
C LEU A 79 4.18 16.04 -10.02
N ARG A 80 3.34 16.02 -8.98
CA ARG A 80 3.80 16.09 -7.59
C ARG A 80 4.45 14.77 -7.17
N ALA A 81 3.80 13.64 -7.43
CA ALA A 81 4.31 12.30 -7.08
C ALA A 81 5.69 12.04 -7.71
N ARG A 82 5.90 12.42 -8.97
CA ARG A 82 7.20 12.32 -9.67
C ARG A 82 8.35 13.10 -9.02
N ARG A 83 8.04 14.07 -8.16
CA ARG A 83 9.02 14.88 -7.43
C ARG A 83 9.21 14.42 -5.99
N ALA A 84 8.51 13.37 -5.56
CA ALA A 84 8.70 12.77 -4.24
C ALA A 84 10.14 12.25 -4.10
N ALA A 85 10.67 12.36 -2.88
CA ALA A 85 11.94 11.77 -2.48
C ALA A 85 11.80 10.26 -2.29
N ASP A 86 10.61 9.78 -1.90
CA ASP A 86 10.34 8.35 -1.82
C ASP A 86 10.33 7.71 -3.24
N PRO A 87 11.15 6.67 -3.49
CA PRO A 87 11.25 6.05 -4.80
C PRO A 87 9.95 5.34 -5.22
N GLY A 88 9.21 4.75 -4.29
CA GLY A 88 7.95 4.05 -4.60
C GLY A 88 6.85 5.02 -5.06
N VAL A 89 6.69 6.14 -4.36
CA VAL A 89 5.76 7.21 -4.73
C VAL A 89 6.18 7.86 -6.05
N ARG A 90 7.48 8.05 -6.27
CA ARG A 90 8.01 8.60 -7.52
C ARG A 90 7.70 7.70 -8.71
N GLU A 91 8.03 6.41 -8.64
CA GLU A 91 7.77 5.44 -9.70
C GLU A 91 6.27 5.30 -10.00
N ALA A 92 5.43 5.23 -8.96
CA ALA A 92 3.98 5.20 -9.14
C ALA A 92 3.46 6.50 -9.77
N GLY A 93 4.05 7.64 -9.40
CA GLY A 93 3.79 8.94 -10.02
C GLY A 93 4.16 9.01 -11.51
N GLU A 94 5.24 8.34 -11.91
CA GLU A 94 5.63 8.22 -13.32
C GLU A 94 4.61 7.40 -14.11
N ARG A 95 4.16 6.26 -13.57
CA ARG A 95 3.10 5.44 -14.18
C ARG A 95 1.81 6.24 -14.35
N LEU A 96 1.40 6.99 -13.31
CA LEU A 96 0.23 7.86 -13.39
C LEU A 96 0.42 8.96 -14.45
N ALA A 97 1.62 9.52 -14.58
CA ALA A 97 1.90 10.56 -15.59
C ALA A 97 1.79 10.03 -17.03
N VAL A 98 2.23 8.80 -17.28
CA VAL A 98 2.11 8.16 -18.60
C VAL A 98 0.64 8.04 -19.01
N VAL A 99 -0.19 7.47 -18.15
CA VAL A 99 -1.62 7.28 -18.45
C VAL A 99 -2.36 8.62 -18.51
N THR A 100 -1.98 9.58 -17.66
CA THR A 100 -2.52 10.94 -17.69
C THR A 100 -2.22 11.63 -19.02
N LYS A 101 -1.00 11.47 -19.53
CA LYS A 101 -0.63 12.02 -20.84
C LYS A 101 -1.46 11.38 -21.95
N GLU A 102 -1.59 10.05 -21.95
CA GLU A 102 -2.39 9.33 -22.94
C GLU A 102 -3.85 9.82 -22.96
N SER A 103 -4.48 9.94 -21.77
CA SER A 103 -5.82 10.49 -21.62
C SER A 103 -5.92 11.95 -22.11
N GLY A 104 -4.91 12.78 -21.82
CA GLY A 104 -4.83 14.16 -22.31
C GLY A 104 -4.67 14.25 -23.84
N ASP A 105 -3.85 13.38 -24.44
CA ASP A 105 -3.63 13.32 -25.89
C ASP A 105 -4.93 12.93 -26.61
N MET A 106 -5.72 11.99 -26.06
CA MET A 106 -7.04 11.66 -26.58
C MET A 106 -8.02 12.82 -26.44
N PHE A 107 -8.03 13.52 -25.31
CA PHE A 107 -8.85 14.71 -25.11
C PHE A 107 -8.54 15.80 -26.14
N VAL A 108 -7.25 16.01 -26.46
CA VAL A 108 -6.83 16.99 -27.47
C VAL A 108 -7.22 16.55 -28.88
N ARG A 109 -7.12 15.24 -29.20
CA ARG A 109 -7.58 14.69 -30.48
C ARG A 109 -9.08 14.87 -30.70
N ASN A 110 -9.87 14.80 -29.61
CA ASN A 110 -11.31 15.05 -29.60
C ASN A 110 -12.06 14.24 -30.68
N ASP A 111 -11.71 12.96 -30.82
CA ASP A 111 -12.39 12.03 -31.73
C ASP A 111 -13.65 11.48 -31.05
N PRO A 112 -14.86 11.75 -31.58
CA PRO A 112 -16.10 11.30 -30.96
C PRO A 112 -16.32 9.78 -31.04
N ASN A 113 -15.53 9.05 -31.86
CA ASN A 113 -15.63 7.59 -31.99
C ASN A 113 -14.59 6.85 -31.14
N GLU A 114 -13.73 7.57 -30.43
CA GLU A 114 -12.66 6.97 -29.65
C GLU A 114 -13.16 6.51 -28.28
N ASP A 115 -12.96 5.24 -27.96
CA ASP A 115 -13.33 4.65 -26.66
C ASP A 115 -12.30 5.01 -25.59
N THR A 116 -12.72 5.81 -24.59
CA THR A 116 -11.86 6.20 -23.46
C THR A 116 -11.82 5.16 -22.35
N GLY A 117 -12.74 4.18 -22.35
CA GLY A 117 -12.88 3.18 -21.28
C GLY A 117 -11.58 2.45 -20.91
N PRO A 118 -10.78 1.96 -21.89
CA PRO A 118 -9.49 1.33 -21.61
C PRO A 118 -8.47 2.26 -20.94
N VAL A 119 -8.52 3.56 -21.22
CA VAL A 119 -7.60 4.55 -20.65
C VAL A 119 -8.04 4.92 -19.24
N ASP A 120 -9.34 5.07 -19.04
CA ASP A 120 -9.95 5.31 -17.72
C ASP A 120 -9.67 4.14 -16.77
N ALA A 121 -9.73 2.90 -17.26
CA ALA A 121 -9.38 1.70 -16.48
C ALA A 121 -7.89 1.71 -16.06
N ARG A 122 -6.98 2.05 -16.97
CA ARG A 122 -5.55 2.20 -16.66
C ARG A 122 -5.28 3.37 -15.73
N MET A 123 -6.08 4.45 -15.80
CA MET A 123 -5.97 5.57 -14.87
C MET A 123 -6.34 5.12 -13.46
N ALA A 124 -7.46 4.42 -13.31
CA ALA A 124 -7.88 3.86 -12.02
C ALA A 124 -6.85 2.87 -11.46
N GLU A 125 -6.22 2.06 -12.31
CA GLU A 125 -5.12 1.18 -11.90
C GLU A 125 -3.90 1.98 -11.40
N ALA A 126 -3.46 2.99 -12.16
CA ALA A 126 -2.33 3.83 -11.78
C ALA A 126 -2.59 4.62 -10.49
N GLN A 127 -3.82 5.11 -10.29
CA GLN A 127 -4.26 5.72 -9.03
C GLN A 127 -4.13 4.75 -7.86
N ARG A 128 -4.64 3.51 -8.01
CA ARG A 128 -4.50 2.47 -6.98
C ARG A 128 -3.04 2.14 -6.70
N GLY A 129 -2.20 2.04 -7.74
CA GLY A 129 -0.77 1.81 -7.58
C GLY A 129 -0.07 2.92 -6.76
N LEU A 130 -0.43 4.18 -7.03
CA LEU A 130 0.07 5.31 -6.25
C LEU A 130 -0.47 5.29 -4.81
N LEU A 131 -1.75 4.95 -4.59
CA LEU A 131 -2.30 4.79 -3.26
C LEU A 131 -1.62 3.66 -2.47
N THR A 132 -1.28 2.55 -3.11
CA THR A 132 -0.52 1.46 -2.51
C THR A 132 0.87 1.92 -2.09
N ALA A 133 1.59 2.67 -2.94
CA ALA A 133 2.89 3.23 -2.59
C ALA A 133 2.79 4.20 -1.40
N CYS A 134 1.78 5.07 -1.39
CA CYS A 134 1.48 5.95 -0.26
C CYS A 134 1.18 5.19 1.03
N THR A 135 0.44 4.08 0.93
CA THR A 135 0.10 3.23 2.07
C THR A 135 1.33 2.50 2.61
N ALA A 136 2.26 2.09 1.73
CA ALA A 136 3.52 1.49 2.14
C ALA A 136 4.42 2.51 2.87
N LEU A 137 4.41 3.78 2.44
CA LEU A 137 5.21 4.85 3.04
C LEU A 137 4.65 5.37 4.36
N PHE A 138 3.33 5.59 4.43
CA PHE A 138 2.69 6.28 5.56
C PHE A 138 1.80 5.39 6.43
N GLY A 139 1.65 4.11 6.07
CA GLY A 139 0.68 3.21 6.68
C GLY A 139 -0.73 3.36 6.11
N PRO A 140 -1.71 2.60 6.63
CA PRO A 140 -3.10 2.67 6.18
C PRO A 140 -3.73 4.04 6.46
N GLN A 141 -4.66 4.45 5.60
CA GLN A 141 -5.46 5.65 5.79
C GLN A 141 -6.44 5.50 6.98
N PRO A 142 -6.89 6.62 7.61
CA PRO A 142 -6.55 8.02 7.31
C PRO A 142 -5.17 8.42 7.85
N TRP A 143 -4.43 9.22 7.07
CA TRP A 143 -3.13 9.73 7.50
C TRP A 143 -3.26 10.95 8.42
N PRO A 144 -2.37 11.13 9.42
CA PRO A 144 -2.49 12.21 10.42
C PRO A 144 -2.29 13.62 9.86
N PHE A 145 -1.86 13.73 8.60
CA PHE A 145 -1.65 14.98 7.87
C PHE A 145 -2.71 15.24 6.81
N ALA A 146 -3.69 14.34 6.67
CA ALA A 146 -4.84 14.60 5.82
C ALA A 146 -5.68 15.70 6.47
N PRO A 147 -6.15 16.71 5.70
CA PRO A 147 -7.05 17.71 6.25
C PRO A 147 -8.28 16.99 6.84
N SER A 148 -8.58 17.24 8.12
CA SER A 148 -9.83 16.76 8.71
C SER A 148 -10.99 17.20 7.82
N PRO A 149 -11.96 16.33 7.55
CA PRO A 149 -13.19 16.77 6.90
C PRO A 149 -13.82 17.84 7.79
N THR A 150 -13.79 19.09 7.36
CA THR A 150 -14.51 20.16 8.03
C THR A 150 -15.99 19.81 7.94
N ALA A 151 -16.57 19.38 9.07
CA ALA A 151 -18.01 19.20 9.18
C ALA A 151 -18.67 20.55 8.84
N THR A 152 -19.35 20.60 7.70
CA THR A 152 -20.17 21.76 7.34
C THR A 152 -21.46 21.61 8.15
N ASN A 153 -21.63 22.49 9.15
CA ASN A 153 -22.91 22.71 9.83
C ASN A 153 -23.87 23.45 8.91
#